data_AF-A0A354FH13-F1
#
_entry.id   AF-A0A354FH13-F1
#
_cell.length_a   1.000
_cell.length_b   1.000
_cell.length_c   1.000
_cell.angle_alpha   90.00
_cell.angle_beta   90.00
_cell.angle_gamma   90.00
#
_symmetry.space_group_name_H-M   'P 1'
#
loop_
_entity.id
_entity.type
_entity.pdbx_description
1 polymer ?
#
loop_
_entity_poly.entity_id
_entity_poly.type
_entity_poly.pdbx_seq_one_letter_code
_entity_poly.pdbx_strand_id
1 'polypeptide(L)'
;MDSGLSSRERERQYYLNPFTNLPQREANPSLVVKRGKGVYVYDEDGREYLEGLSGLWCCSLGFSEERLAKVAFQQMRDLPYYHSFTGKISSVTVELAERL
;
A
#
# COMPACT_ATOMS: atom_id res chain seq x y z
N MET A 1 1.66 8.24 21.17
CA MET A 1 2.91 8.77 21.75
C MET A 1 3.96 8.62 20.67
N ASP A 2 4.60 9.72 20.28
CA ASP A 2 5.71 9.66 19.32
C ASP A 2 6.94 9.11 20.05
N SER A 3 7.46 7.97 19.61
CA SER A 3 8.59 7.29 20.25
C SER A 3 9.92 8.01 20.02
N GLY A 4 9.96 9.07 19.21
CA GLY A 4 11.18 9.78 18.82
C GLY A 4 12.08 8.98 17.87
N LEU A 5 11.70 7.75 17.55
CA LEU A 5 12.41 6.86 16.63
C LEU A 5 12.17 7.26 15.18
N SER A 6 13.16 7.05 14.32
CA SER A 6 13.00 7.08 12.86
C SER A 6 12.08 5.95 12.36
N SER A 7 11.63 6.04 11.11
CA SER A 7 10.82 4.98 10.49
C SER A 7 11.56 3.64 10.45
N ARG A 8 12.86 3.65 10.14
CA ARG A 8 13.72 2.47 10.10
C ARG A 8 13.87 1.81 11.47
N GLU A 9 14.04 2.61 12.52
CA GLU A 9 14.14 2.09 13.88
C GLU A 9 12.82 1.45 14.35
N ARG A 10 11.67 2.07 14.03
CA ARG A 10 10.35 1.48 14.29
C ARG A 10 10.13 0.18 13.53
N GLU A 11 10.51 0.14 12.25
CA GLU A 11 10.46 -1.09 11.44
C GLU A 11 11.29 -2.20 12.10
N ARG A 12 12.54 -1.93 12.46
CA ARG A 12 13.42 -2.91 13.12
C ARG A 12 12.88 -3.43 14.45
N GLN A 13 12.20 -2.59 15.24
CA GLN A 13 11.68 -2.98 16.56
C GLN A 13 10.34 -3.71 16.50
N TYR A 14 9.47 -3.34 15.56
CA TYR A 14 8.05 -3.72 15.62
C TYR A 14 7.54 -4.45 14.38
N TYR A 15 8.36 -4.63 13.35
CA TYR A 15 7.93 -5.23 12.09
C TYR A 15 8.87 -6.34 11.60
N LEU A 16 8.27 -7.47 11.21
CA LEU A 16 8.96 -8.60 10.61
C LEU A 16 8.69 -8.57 9.09
N ASN A 17 9.66 -8.11 8.29
CA ASN A 17 9.46 -8.09 6.84
C ASN A 17 9.38 -9.53 6.29
N PRO A 18 8.42 -9.78 5.38
CA PRO A 18 8.40 -11.03 4.65
C PRO A 18 9.67 -11.17 3.80
N PHE A 19 10.11 -12.42 3.59
CA PHE A 19 11.24 -12.76 2.71
C PHE A 19 12.56 -12.01 3.00
N THR A 20 12.78 -11.63 4.27
CA THR A 20 13.93 -10.82 4.69
C THR A 20 14.79 -11.58 5.71
N ASN A 21 16.11 -11.56 5.54
CA ASN A 21 17.06 -12.09 6.51
C ASN A 21 17.20 -11.12 7.69
N LEU A 22 16.38 -11.30 8.74
CA LEU A 22 16.30 -10.38 9.87
C LEU A 22 17.65 -10.13 10.57
N PRO A 23 18.49 -11.15 10.84
CA PRO A 23 19.83 -10.95 11.39
C PRO A 23 20.73 -9.99 10.59
N GLN A 24 20.53 -9.83 9.28
CA GLN A 24 21.39 -9.00 8.42
C GLN A 24 20.94 -7.54 8.31
N ARG A 25 19.84 -7.15 8.96
CA ARG A 25 19.25 -5.81 8.85
C ARG A 25 20.11 -4.68 9.39
N GLU A 26 21.02 -4.95 10.31
CA GLU A 26 21.95 -3.93 10.80
C GLU A 26 22.96 -3.53 9.73
N ALA A 27 23.46 -4.51 8.97
CA ALA A 27 24.39 -4.26 7.88
C ALA A 27 23.69 -3.74 6.63
N ASN A 28 22.45 -4.19 6.38
CA ASN A 28 21.64 -3.82 5.22
C ASN A 28 20.32 -3.22 5.70
N PRO A 29 20.30 -1.92 6.04
CA PRO A 29 19.10 -1.27 6.54
C PRO A 29 17.99 -1.24 5.47
N SER A 30 16.75 -1.36 5.92
CA SER A 30 15.56 -1.31 5.06
C SER A 30 15.45 0.03 4.34
N LEU A 31 15.08 -0.01 3.05
CA LEU A 31 14.64 1.15 2.30
C LEU A 31 13.20 1.50 2.72
N VAL A 32 13.00 2.68 3.30
CA VAL A 32 11.66 3.14 3.70
C VAL A 32 11.08 4.00 2.57
N VAL A 33 10.13 3.43 1.84
CA VAL A 33 9.39 4.14 0.79
C VAL A 33 8.27 4.98 1.40
N LYS A 34 8.21 6.27 1.05
CA LYS A 34 7.29 7.26 1.62
C LYS A 34 6.20 7.72 0.65
N ARG A 35 6.50 7.80 -0.65
CA ARG A 35 5.56 8.32 -1.66
C ARG A 35 5.74 7.60 -2.99
N GLY A 36 4.69 7.59 -3.82
CA GLY A 36 4.78 7.23 -5.24
C GLY A 36 4.22 8.31 -6.16
N LYS A 37 4.50 8.20 -7.46
CA LYS A 37 3.88 8.98 -8.55
C LYS A 37 4.14 8.29 -9.89
N GLY A 38 3.08 7.81 -10.55
CA GLY A 38 3.23 7.11 -11.84
C GLY A 38 4.10 5.86 -11.67
N VAL A 39 5.22 5.79 -12.39
CA VAL A 39 6.17 4.66 -12.30
C VAL A 39 7.30 4.87 -11.28
N TYR A 40 7.25 5.94 -10.49
CA TYR A 40 8.30 6.31 -9.54
C TYR A 40 7.87 6.14 -8.09
N VAL A 41 8.83 5.79 -7.24
CA VAL A 41 8.71 5.81 -5.78
C VAL A 41 9.80 6.68 -5.15
N TYR A 42 9.54 7.18 -3.95
CA TYR A 42 10.41 8.10 -3.24
C TYR A 42 10.61 7.61 -1.81
N ASP A 43 11.85 7.58 -1.34
CA ASP A 43 12.16 7.23 0.05
C ASP A 43 11.84 8.38 1.03
N GLU A 44 12.06 8.14 2.32
CA GLU A 44 11.81 9.12 3.37
C GLU A 44 12.72 10.37 3.30
N ASP A 45 13.88 10.23 2.65
CA ASP A 45 14.88 11.28 2.40
C ASP A 45 14.58 12.05 1.09
N GLY A 46 13.58 11.61 0.31
CA GLY A 46 13.12 12.24 -0.92
C GLY A 46 13.83 11.77 -2.18
N ARG A 47 14.69 10.76 -2.11
CA ARG A 47 15.36 10.18 -3.28
C ARG A 47 14.36 9.44 -4.16
N GLU A 48 14.42 9.70 -5.45
CA GLU A 48 13.57 9.09 -6.47
C GLU A 48 14.15 7.79 -7.01
N TYR A 49 13.26 6.82 -7.26
CA TYR A 49 13.57 5.52 -7.85
C TYR A 49 12.54 5.22 -8.94
N LEU A 50 13.02 4.81 -10.12
CA LEU A 50 12.17 4.13 -11.10
C LEU A 50 11.82 2.75 -10.53
N GLU A 51 10.54 2.46 -10.41
CA GLU A 51 10.06 1.19 -9.87
C GLU A 51 9.68 0.27 -11.03
N GLY A 52 10.51 -0.76 -11.26
CA GLY A 52 10.44 -1.61 -12.44
C GLY A 52 9.59 -2.88 -12.28
N LEU A 53 9.10 -3.19 -11.08
CA LEU A 53 8.36 -4.43 -10.78
C LEU A 53 6.86 -4.21 -10.54
N SER A 54 6.37 -2.98 -10.65
CA SER A 54 4.98 -2.62 -10.35
C SER A 54 4.59 -3.04 -8.91
N GLY A 55 5.45 -2.69 -7.96
CA GLY A 55 5.42 -3.11 -6.55
C GLY A 55 5.83 -4.58 -6.41
N LEU A 56 4.85 -5.45 -6.60
CA LEU A 56 5.05 -6.89 -6.80
C LEU A 56 4.00 -7.33 -7.82
N TRP A 57 4.18 -6.90 -9.06
CA TRP A 57 3.35 -7.27 -10.21
C TRP A 57 1.88 -6.84 -10.11
N CYS A 58 1.55 -5.83 -9.30
CA CYS A 58 0.15 -5.50 -8.95
C CYS A 58 -0.24 -4.04 -9.14
N CYS A 59 0.70 -3.10 -9.21
CA CYS A 59 0.42 -1.67 -9.36
C CYS A 59 0.31 -1.25 -10.83
N SER A 60 -0.55 -1.92 -11.61
CA SER A 60 -0.62 -1.76 -13.08
C SER A 60 -0.99 -0.36 -13.57
N LEU A 61 -1.70 0.42 -12.75
CA LEU A 61 -2.05 1.83 -13.03
C LEU A 61 -1.02 2.84 -12.47
N GLY A 62 0.10 2.34 -11.95
CA GLY A 62 1.11 3.15 -11.27
C GLY A 62 0.72 3.54 -9.84
N PHE A 63 1.61 4.29 -9.18
CA PHE A 63 1.45 4.73 -7.81
C PHE A 63 0.72 6.07 -7.71
N SER A 64 -0.08 6.21 -6.66
CA SER A 64 -0.83 7.44 -6.32
C SER A 64 -1.85 7.88 -7.39
N GLU A 65 -2.61 6.92 -7.92
CA GLU A 65 -3.75 7.19 -8.83
C GLU A 65 -4.89 7.89 -8.08
N GLU A 66 -5.06 9.19 -8.32
CA GLU A 66 -6.05 10.06 -7.68
C GLU A 66 -7.50 9.60 -7.88
N ARG A 67 -7.85 9.10 -9.06
CA ARG A 67 -9.21 8.60 -9.34
C ARG A 67 -9.52 7.41 -8.45
N LEU A 68 -8.59 6.48 -8.25
CA LEU A 68 -8.77 5.34 -7.35
C LEU A 68 -8.89 5.78 -5.88
N ALA A 69 -8.05 6.72 -5.44
CA ALA A 69 -8.12 7.25 -4.09
C ALA A 69 -9.47 7.93 -3.80
N LYS A 70 -9.98 8.71 -4.76
CA LYS A 70 -11.27 9.41 -4.65
C LYS A 70 -12.45 8.45 -4.54
N VAL A 71 -12.52 7.43 -5.41
CA VAL A 71 -13.64 6.47 -5.37
C VAL A 71 -13.56 5.56 -4.13
N ALA A 72 -12.36 5.19 -3.69
CA ALA A 72 -12.19 4.44 -2.44
C ALA A 72 -12.68 5.24 -1.22
N PHE A 73 -12.32 6.53 -1.12
CA PHE A 73 -12.81 7.40 -0.06
C PHE A 73 -14.34 7.51 -0.05
N GLN A 74 -14.95 7.69 -1.21
CA GLN A 74 -16.41 7.75 -1.34
C GLN A 74 -17.07 6.44 -0.88
N GLN A 75 -16.59 5.29 -1.38
CA GLN A 75 -17.13 3.99 -0.99
C GLN A 75 -16.96 3.72 0.51
N MET A 76 -15.84 4.10 1.12
CA MET A 76 -15.62 3.95 2.56
C MET A 76 -16.56 4.81 3.40
N ARG A 77 -17.02 5.96 2.89
CA ARG A 77 -18.03 6.80 3.56
C ARG A 77 -19.43 6.22 3.44
N ASP A 78 -19.76 5.64 2.29
CA ASP A 78 -21.10 5.13 2.02
C ASP A 78 -21.31 3.76 2.66
N LEU A 79 -20.38 2.82 2.43
CA LEU A 79 -20.40 1.48 3.00
C LEU A 79 -18.98 0.87 2.94
N PRO A 80 -18.19 0.95 4.03
CA PRO A 80 -16.81 0.46 4.02
C PRO A 80 -16.73 -1.07 3.99
N TYR A 81 -17.75 -1.75 4.49
CA TYR A 81 -17.85 -3.21 4.47
C TYR A 81 -19.28 -3.67 4.72
N TYR A 82 -19.71 -4.68 3.96
CA TYR A 82 -20.83 -5.54 4.30
C TYR A 82 -20.60 -6.92 3.67
N HIS A 83 -21.09 -7.98 4.30
CA HIS A 83 -20.87 -9.34 3.83
C HIS A 83 -21.81 -9.72 2.67
N SER A 84 -21.48 -10.78 1.91
CA SER A 84 -22.34 -11.29 0.82
C SER A 84 -23.09 -12.61 1.12
N PHE A 85 -23.20 -13.00 2.40
CA PHE A 85 -23.91 -14.22 2.80
C PHE A 85 -25.43 -14.07 2.74
N THR A 86 -26.15 -15.18 2.52
CA THR A 86 -27.63 -15.28 2.63
C THR A 86 -28.42 -14.28 1.76
N GLY A 87 -27.98 -14.11 0.50
CA GLY A 87 -28.67 -13.28 -0.49
C GLY A 87 -28.50 -11.76 -0.30
N LYS A 88 -27.49 -11.33 0.45
CA LYS A 88 -27.12 -9.92 0.59
C LYS A 88 -25.92 -9.64 -0.30
N ILE A 89 -25.83 -8.43 -0.85
CA ILE A 89 -24.73 -8.00 -1.71
C ILE A 89 -24.64 -6.47 -1.71
N SER A 90 -23.43 -5.91 -1.82
CA SER A 90 -23.26 -4.47 -2.04
C SER A 90 -23.46 -4.13 -3.52
N SER A 91 -24.02 -2.95 -3.79
CA SER A 91 -24.25 -2.47 -5.17
C SER A 91 -22.97 -2.46 -6.00
N VAL A 92 -21.84 -2.03 -5.43
CA VAL A 92 -20.53 -2.02 -6.11
C VAL A 92 -20.06 -3.41 -6.52
N THR A 93 -20.41 -4.46 -5.75
CA THR A 93 -20.08 -5.85 -6.13
C THR A 93 -20.92 -6.30 -7.32
N VAL A 94 -22.19 -5.89 -7.39
CA VAL A 94 -23.07 -6.19 -8.54
C VAL A 94 -22.50 -5.52 -9.80
N GLU A 95 -22.15 -4.23 -9.73
CA GLU A 95 -21.56 -3.48 -10.85
C GLU A 95 -20.23 -4.11 -11.32
N LEU A 96 -19.38 -4.55 -10.39
CA LEU A 96 -18.12 -5.20 -10.76
C LEU A 96 -18.37 -6.56 -11.43
N ALA A 97 -19.32 -7.36 -10.92
CA ALA A 97 -19.64 -8.67 -11.48
C ALA A 97 -20.19 -8.59 -12.91
N GLU A 98 -20.84 -7.49 -13.28
CA GLU A 98 -21.29 -7.25 -14.66
C GLU A 98 -20.12 -6.95 -15.62
N ARG A 99 -19.04 -6.33 -15.12
CA ARG A 99 -17.91 -5.87 -15.96
C ARG A 99 -16.83 -6.93 -16.21
N LEU A 100 -16.78 -7.98 -15.39
CA LEU A 100 -15.80 -9.06 -15.46
C LEU A 100 -16.31 -10.20 -16.36
#